data_AF-A0A6L4AHF1-F1
#
_entry.id   AF-A0A6L4AHF1-F1
#
_cell.length_a   1.000
_cell.length_b   1.000
_cell.length_c   1.000
_cell.angle_alpha   90.00
_cell.angle_beta   90.00
_cell.angle_gamma   90.00
#
_symmetry.space_group_name_H-M   'P 1'
#
loop_
_entity.id
_entity.type
_entity.pdbx_description
1 polymer ?
#
loop_
_entity_poly.entity_id
_entity_poly.type
_entity_poly.pdbx_seq_one_letter_code
_entity_poly.pdbx_strand_id
1 'polypeptide(L)'
;MNSVTLEAALKSSIELYSRMTALLRSIEEDLGTASQEALQQMNTLLTEMQTEASVTDQLIISHLTGEASAKSSAKKLVSERAALINEVLLLNRGVMIKAMGVKSLLAHEIGTLRSGKSALNGYRPAQHNQGRIVNRAL
;
A
#
# COMPACT_ATOMS: atom_id res chain seq x y z
N MET A 1 -24.46 11.03 -28.16
CA MET A 1 -23.89 10.78 -26.82
C MET A 1 -24.89 9.92 -26.06
N ASN A 2 -24.55 8.65 -25.80
CA ASN A 2 -25.42 7.78 -24.99
C ASN A 2 -25.35 8.28 -23.55
N SER A 3 -26.47 8.78 -23.02
CA SER A 3 -26.59 9.14 -21.62
C SER A 3 -26.42 7.87 -20.78
N VAL A 4 -25.34 7.76 -20.02
CA VAL A 4 -25.16 6.68 -19.04
C VAL A 4 -26.24 6.86 -17.98
N THR A 5 -27.00 5.81 -17.70
CA THR A 5 -28.04 5.88 -16.68
C THR A 5 -27.41 5.83 -15.28
N LEU A 6 -28.05 6.46 -14.29
CA LEU A 6 -27.62 6.39 -12.88
C LEU A 6 -27.42 4.94 -12.41
N GLU A 7 -28.29 4.02 -12.85
CA GLU A 7 -28.18 2.60 -12.49
C GLU A 7 -26.92 1.95 -13.09
N ALA A 8 -26.58 2.26 -14.35
CA ALA A 8 -25.35 1.77 -14.98
C ALA A 8 -24.10 2.35 -14.29
N ALA A 9 -24.13 3.64 -13.95
CA ALA A 9 -23.05 4.28 -13.20
C ALA A 9 -22.84 3.65 -11.81
N LEU A 10 -23.93 3.38 -11.09
CA LEU A 10 -23.87 2.71 -9.78
C LEU A 10 -23.31 1.28 -9.89
N LYS A 11 -23.72 0.50 -10.89
CA LYS A 11 -23.18 -0.85 -11.12
C LYS A 11 -21.70 -0.83 -11.44
N SER A 12 -21.27 0.08 -12.30
CA SER A 12 -19.84 0.28 -12.62
C SER A 12 -19.02 0.62 -11.37
N SER A 13 -19.54 1.55 -10.55
CA SER A 13 -18.89 1.92 -9.28
C SER A 13 -18.80 0.75 -8.30
N ILE A 14 -19.85 -0.07 -8.17
CA ILE A 14 -19.85 -1.30 -7.34
C ILE A 14 -18.78 -2.28 -7.82
N GLU A 15 -18.71 -2.55 -9.12
CA GLU A 15 -17.71 -3.44 -9.70
C GLU A 15 -16.28 -2.93 -9.42
N LEU A 16 -16.07 -1.63 -9.60
CA LEU A 16 -14.78 -1.00 -9.36
C LEU A 16 -14.35 -1.07 -7.89
N TYR A 17 -15.24 -0.73 -6.96
CA TYR A 17 -14.95 -0.85 -5.52
C TYR A 17 -14.75 -2.30 -5.09
N SER A 18 -15.47 -3.26 -5.67
CA SER A 18 -15.26 -4.69 -5.43
C SER A 18 -13.86 -5.14 -5.88
N ARG A 19 -13.41 -4.70 -7.07
CA ARG A 19 -12.05 -4.95 -7.55
C ARG A 19 -10.98 -4.31 -6.66
N MET A 20 -11.22 -3.10 -6.16
CA MET A 20 -10.31 -2.47 -5.19
C MET A 20 -10.24 -3.25 -3.88
N THR A 21 -11.36 -3.73 -3.35
CA THR A 21 -11.40 -4.58 -2.16
C THR A 21 -10.56 -5.83 -2.37
N ALA A 22 -10.71 -6.51 -3.51
CA ALA A 22 -9.92 -7.70 -3.82
C ALA A 22 -8.42 -7.40 -3.91
N LEU A 23 -8.03 -6.30 -4.57
CA LEU A 23 -6.62 -5.90 -4.66
C LEU A 23 -6.05 -5.54 -3.30
N LEU A 24 -6.78 -4.81 -2.46
CA LEU A 24 -6.34 -4.44 -1.12
C LEU A 24 -6.14 -5.65 -0.21
N ARG A 25 -6.97 -6.69 -0.34
CA ARG A 25 -6.78 -7.97 0.36
C ARG A 25 -5.52 -8.69 -0.11
N SER A 26 -5.27 -8.73 -1.43
CA SER A 26 -4.02 -9.28 -1.96
C SER A 26 -2.80 -8.51 -1.45
N ILE A 27 -2.83 -7.17 -1.47
CA ILE A 27 -1.76 -6.35 -0.89
C ILE A 27 -1.57 -6.67 0.59
N GLU A 28 -2.66 -6.84 1.34
CA GLU A 28 -2.61 -7.16 2.76
C GLU A 28 -1.97 -8.52 3.07
N GLU A 29 -2.23 -9.53 2.23
CA GLU A 29 -1.67 -10.88 2.33
C GLU A 29 -0.20 -10.92 1.90
N ASP A 30 0.15 -10.21 0.83
CA ASP A 30 1.47 -10.23 0.21
C ASP A 30 2.46 -9.27 0.87
N LEU A 31 1.99 -8.41 1.79
CA LEU A 31 2.83 -7.41 2.43
C LEU A 31 3.94 -8.05 3.27
N GLY A 32 5.19 -7.75 2.93
CA GLY A 32 6.37 -8.28 3.61
C GLY A 32 6.89 -9.59 3.01
N THR A 33 6.21 -10.18 2.02
CA THR A 33 6.68 -11.38 1.30
C THR A 33 6.85 -11.16 -0.19
N ALA A 34 6.05 -10.27 -0.79
CA ALA A 34 6.16 -9.92 -2.19
C ALA A 34 7.42 -9.12 -2.53
N SER A 35 7.84 -9.22 -3.80
CA SER A 35 8.94 -8.42 -4.33
C SER A 35 8.54 -6.93 -4.41
N GLN A 36 9.55 -6.06 -4.46
CA GLN A 36 9.34 -4.63 -4.62
C GLN A 36 8.58 -4.32 -5.92
N GLU A 37 8.89 -5.01 -7.02
CA GLU A 37 8.24 -4.82 -8.31
C GLU A 37 6.75 -5.20 -8.24
N ALA A 38 6.42 -6.32 -7.59
CA ALA A 38 5.04 -6.75 -7.43
C ALA A 38 4.22 -5.74 -6.61
N LEU A 39 4.76 -5.28 -5.48
CA LEU A 39 4.10 -4.25 -4.66
C LEU A 39 3.92 -2.94 -5.42
N GLN A 40 4.89 -2.57 -6.25
CA GLN A 40 4.81 -1.35 -7.06
C GLN A 40 3.74 -1.47 -8.17
N GLN A 41 3.62 -2.63 -8.81
CA GLN A 41 2.55 -2.91 -9.76
C GLN A 41 1.16 -2.85 -9.11
N MET A 42 1.01 -3.47 -7.93
CA MET A 42 -0.25 -3.40 -7.17
C MET A 42 -0.60 -1.95 -6.79
N ASN A 43 0.38 -1.15 -6.38
CA ASN A 43 0.15 0.25 -6.05
C ASN A 43 -0.26 1.09 -7.28
N THR A 44 0.35 0.85 -8.44
CA THR A 44 -0.04 1.49 -9.70
C THR A 44 -1.49 1.14 -10.05
N LEU A 45 -1.85 -0.14 -10.03
CA LEU A 45 -3.21 -0.59 -10.31
C LEU A 45 -4.24 0.00 -9.34
N LEU A 46 -3.90 0.08 -8.05
CA LEU A 46 -4.77 0.72 -7.04
C LEU A 46 -4.99 2.21 -7.36
N THR A 47 -3.94 2.92 -7.75
CA THR A 47 -4.00 4.35 -8.11
C THR A 47 -4.86 4.59 -9.35
N GLU A 48 -4.74 3.72 -10.36
CA GLU A 48 -5.57 3.77 -11.57
C GLU A 48 -7.05 3.58 -11.21
N MET A 49 -7.38 2.55 -10.42
CA MET A 49 -8.75 2.28 -9.98
C MET A 49 -9.32 3.45 -9.14
N GLN A 50 -8.53 4.06 -8.25
CA GLN A 50 -8.95 5.24 -7.47
C GLN A 50 -9.28 6.44 -8.36
N THR A 51 -8.50 6.63 -9.43
CA THR A 51 -8.74 7.69 -10.41
C THR A 51 -10.04 7.45 -11.16
N GLU A 52 -10.28 6.21 -11.62
CA GLU A 52 -11.51 5.80 -12.28
C GLU A 52 -12.74 5.94 -11.35
N ALA A 53 -12.58 5.63 -10.06
CA ALA A 53 -13.66 5.79 -9.09
C ALA A 53 -14.01 7.25 -8.87
N SER A 54 -13.02 8.14 -8.78
CA SER A 54 -13.25 9.57 -8.66
C SER A 54 -14.10 10.12 -9.82
N VAL A 55 -13.79 9.71 -11.05
CA VAL A 55 -14.56 10.12 -12.24
C VAL A 55 -15.99 9.56 -12.20
N THR A 56 -16.13 8.26 -11.88
CA THR A 56 -17.45 7.60 -11.79
C THR A 56 -18.32 8.21 -10.69
N ASP A 57 -17.72 8.56 -9.56
CA ASP A 57 -18.41 9.13 -8.41
C ASP A 57 -18.91 10.54 -8.69
N GLN A 58 -18.14 11.36 -9.40
CA GLN A 58 -18.60 12.67 -9.87
C GLN A 58 -19.82 12.56 -10.80
N LEU A 59 -19.84 11.54 -11.66
CA LEU A 59 -20.98 11.27 -12.54
C LEU A 59 -22.22 10.81 -11.74
N ILE A 60 -22.04 9.94 -10.74
CA ILE A 60 -23.15 9.54 -9.86
C ILE A 60 -23.72 10.75 -9.09
N ILE A 61 -22.85 11.59 -8.55
CA ILE A 61 -23.25 12.80 -7.80
C ILE A 61 -24.07 13.73 -8.71
N SER A 62 -23.62 13.98 -9.94
CA SER A 62 -24.34 14.87 -10.86
C SER A 62 -25.74 14.35 -11.20
N HIS A 63 -25.90 13.05 -11.41
CA HIS A 63 -27.21 12.41 -11.62
C HIS A 63 -28.12 12.51 -10.39
N LEU A 64 -27.58 12.31 -9.18
CA LEU A 64 -28.36 12.40 -7.94
C LEU A 64 -28.82 13.83 -7.62
N THR A 65 -28.05 14.85 -8.03
CA THR A 65 -28.44 16.26 -7.85
C THR A 65 -29.41 16.77 -8.91
N GLY A 66 -29.46 16.13 -10.09
CA GLY A 66 -30.26 16.58 -11.24
C GLY A 66 -31.64 15.92 -11.37
N GLU A 67 -31.82 14.68 -10.90
CA GLU A 67 -33.08 13.94 -11.02
C GLU A 67 -33.71 13.67 -9.63
N ALA A 68 -34.75 14.43 -9.30
CA ALA A 68 -35.54 14.25 -8.08
C ALA A 68 -36.47 13.02 -8.16
N SER A 69 -35.92 11.80 -8.28
CA SER A 69 -36.59 10.57 -7.81
C SER A 69 -35.64 9.38 -7.90
N ALA A 70 -34.98 9.03 -6.81
CA ALA A 70 -34.29 7.74 -6.72
C ALA A 70 -35.33 6.62 -6.77
N LYS A 71 -35.45 5.94 -7.91
CA LYS A 71 -36.23 4.70 -8.04
C LYS A 71 -35.76 3.71 -6.95
N SER A 72 -36.66 2.89 -6.42
CA SER A 72 -36.33 1.97 -5.32
C SER A 72 -35.13 1.04 -5.61
N SER A 73 -34.90 0.70 -6.88
CA SER A 73 -33.73 -0.07 -7.35
C SER A 73 -32.40 0.65 -7.10
N ALA A 74 -32.35 1.98 -7.24
CA ALA A 74 -31.15 2.77 -6.98
C ALA A 74 -30.78 2.79 -5.49
N LYS A 75 -31.77 2.70 -4.59
CA LYS A 75 -31.52 2.68 -3.14
C LYS A 75 -30.70 1.45 -2.72
N LYS A 76 -30.99 0.28 -3.28
CA LYS A 76 -30.23 -0.94 -2.99
C LYS A 76 -28.78 -0.82 -3.47
N LEU A 77 -28.58 -0.34 -4.70
CA LEU A 77 -27.25 -0.15 -5.30
C LEU A 77 -26.43 0.89 -4.55
N VAL A 78 -27.03 2.00 -4.12
CA VAL A 78 -26.35 3.00 -3.29
C VAL A 78 -25.89 2.42 -1.96
N SER A 79 -26.73 1.59 -1.32
CA SER A 79 -26.36 0.92 -0.07
C SER A 79 -25.22 -0.08 -0.24
N GLU A 80 -25.26 -0.88 -1.31
CA GLU A 80 -24.20 -1.84 -1.64
C GLU A 80 -22.87 -1.13 -1.92
N ARG A 81 -22.92 -0.07 -2.73
CA ARG A 81 -21.76 0.80 -2.99
C ARG A 81 -21.19 1.39 -1.70
N ALA A 82 -22.04 1.90 -0.80
CA ALA A 82 -21.60 2.47 0.47
C ALA A 82 -20.90 1.43 1.36
N ALA A 83 -21.38 0.18 1.37
CA ALA A 83 -20.74 -0.91 2.11
C ALA A 83 -19.34 -1.22 1.56
N LEU A 84 -19.18 -1.30 0.24
CA LEU A 84 -17.89 -1.55 -0.41
C LEU A 84 -16.90 -0.39 -0.18
N ILE A 85 -17.34 0.86 -0.24
CA ILE A 85 -16.49 2.02 0.07
C ILE A 85 -15.97 1.94 1.49
N ASN A 86 -16.84 1.63 2.44
CA ASN A 86 -16.43 1.50 3.84
C ASN A 86 -15.42 0.36 4.02
N GLU A 87 -15.62 -0.76 3.32
CA GLU A 87 -14.66 -1.86 3.32
C GLU A 87 -13.30 -1.47 2.75
N VAL A 88 -13.27 -0.77 1.62
CA VAL A 88 -12.04 -0.22 1.02
C VAL A 88 -11.31 0.70 2.00
N LEU A 89 -12.02 1.58 2.71
CA LEU A 89 -11.41 2.47 3.71
C LEU A 89 -10.80 1.69 4.89
N LEU A 90 -11.50 0.66 5.37
CA LEU A 90 -11.00 -0.19 6.45
C LEU A 90 -9.76 -0.98 6.03
N LEU A 91 -9.79 -1.63 4.86
CA LEU A 91 -8.66 -2.38 4.33
C LEU A 91 -7.46 -1.48 4.06
N ASN A 92 -7.68 -0.30 3.47
CA ASN A 92 -6.60 0.65 3.22
C ASN A 92 -5.89 1.05 4.53
N ARG A 93 -6.66 1.36 5.58
CA ARG A 93 -6.12 1.65 6.91
C ARG A 93 -5.34 0.45 7.47
N GLY A 94 -5.85 -0.77 7.31
CA GLY A 94 -5.18 -2.01 7.73
C GLY A 94 -3.84 -2.21 7.03
N VAL A 95 -3.82 -2.09 5.71
CA VAL A 95 -2.61 -2.17 4.87
C VAL A 95 -1.58 -1.13 5.29
N MET A 96 -1.99 0.13 5.52
CA MET A 96 -1.09 1.18 5.98
C MET A 96 -0.42 0.85 7.32
N ILE A 97 -1.20 0.36 8.29
CA ILE A 97 -0.67 -0.02 9.61
C ILE A 97 0.35 -1.15 9.46
N LYS A 98 0.03 -2.19 8.67
CA LYS A 98 0.96 -3.30 8.41
C LYS A 98 2.23 -2.83 7.70
N ALA A 99 2.11 -1.93 6.73
CA ALA A 99 3.26 -1.38 5.99
C ALA A 99 4.21 -0.61 6.92
N MET A 100 3.66 0.16 7.85
CA MET A 100 4.46 0.82 8.89
C MET A 100 5.17 -0.19 9.80
N GLY A 101 4.50 -1.30 10.13
CA GLY A 101 5.09 -2.43 10.87
C GLY A 101 6.30 -3.02 10.15
N VAL A 102 6.14 -3.39 8.88
CA VAL A 102 7.24 -3.91 8.03
C VAL A 102 8.40 -2.93 7.95
N LYS A 103 8.11 -1.63 7.73
CA LYS A 103 9.15 -0.58 7.69
C LYS A 103 9.93 -0.48 9.01
N SER A 104 9.23 -0.57 10.14
CA SER A 104 9.86 -0.53 11.47
C SER A 104 10.80 -1.72 11.70
N LEU A 105 10.36 -2.93 11.31
CA LEU A 105 11.17 -4.15 11.41
C LEU A 105 12.43 -4.05 10.54
N LEU A 106 12.30 -3.63 9.28
CA LEU A 106 13.44 -3.42 8.39
C LEU A 106 14.43 -2.38 8.95
N ALA A 107 13.93 -1.28 9.52
CA ALA A 107 14.79 -0.27 10.14
C ALA A 107 15.58 -0.84 11.32
N HIS A 108 14.94 -1.70 12.13
CA HIS A 108 15.60 -2.40 13.24
C HIS A 108 16.67 -3.38 12.73
N GLU A 109 16.36 -4.20 11.72
CA GLU A 109 17.31 -5.14 11.11
C GLU A 109 18.54 -4.42 10.51
N ILE A 110 18.32 -3.32 9.79
CA ILE A 110 19.41 -2.48 9.26
C ILE A 110 20.27 -1.92 10.40
N GLY A 111 19.65 -1.48 11.50
CA GLY A 111 20.36 -1.02 12.68
C GLY A 111 21.24 -2.10 13.30
N THR A 112 20.71 -3.32 13.43
CA THR A 112 21.43 -4.48 13.95
C THR A 112 22.59 -4.90 13.04
N LEU A 113 22.38 -4.94 11.72
CA LEU A 113 23.44 -5.20 10.75
C LEU A 113 24.56 -4.16 10.80
N ARG A 114 24.20 -2.88 10.94
CA ARG A 114 25.18 -1.79 11.07
C ARG A 114 26.01 -1.94 12.34
N SER A 115 25.38 -2.29 13.47
CA SER A 115 26.06 -2.55 14.74
C SER A 115 26.98 -3.77 14.66
N GLY A 116 26.52 -4.86 14.04
CA GLY A 116 27.34 -6.06 13.79
C GLY A 116 28.55 -5.77 12.90
N LYS A 117 28.36 -5.00 11.81
CA LYS A 117 29.46 -4.54 10.96
C LYS A 117 30.49 -3.69 11.73
N SER A 118 30.02 -2.80 12.60
CA SER A 118 30.91 -2.01 13.47
C SER A 118 31.68 -2.89 14.46
N ALA A 119 31.04 -3.90 15.06
CA ALA A 119 31.70 -4.87 15.94
C ALA A 119 32.78 -5.66 15.20
N LEU A 120 32.49 -6.18 14.00
CA LEU A 120 33.47 -6.89 13.17
C LEU A 120 34.67 -5.99 12.78
N ASN A 121 34.42 -4.71 12.49
CA ASN A 121 35.50 -3.76 12.20
C ASN A 121 36.35 -3.43 13.44
N GLY A 122 35.75 -3.39 14.63
CA GLY A 122 36.46 -3.20 15.90
C GLY A 122 37.28 -4.42 16.34
N TYR A 123 36.91 -5.62 15.89
CA TYR A 123 37.64 -6.87 16.13
C TYR A 123 38.80 -7.13 15.16
N ARG A 124 39.11 -6.20 14.23
CA ARG A 124 40.36 -6.31 13.46
C ARG A 124 41.52 -6.37 14.46
N PRO A 125 42.32 -7.46 14.48
CA PRO A 125 43.46 -7.53 15.37
C PRO A 125 44.34 -6.33 15.03
N ALA A 126 44.57 -5.46 16.02
CA ALA A 126 45.62 -4.47 15.91
C ALA A 126 46.86 -5.23 15.46
N GLN A 127 47.41 -4.91 14.29
CA GLN A 127 48.75 -5.34 13.93
C GLN A 127 49.65 -4.75 15.02
N HIS A 128 49.87 -5.55 16.05
CA HIS A 128 50.82 -5.27 17.09
C HIS A 128 52.16 -5.25 16.35
N ASN A 129 52.67 -4.05 16.04
CA ASN A 129 54.04 -3.85 15.60
C ASN A 129 54.94 -4.34 16.74
N GLN A 130 55.15 -5.65 16.80
CA GLN A 130 56.11 -6.28 17.67
C GLN A 130 57.49 -5.99 17.10
N GLY A 131 58.26 -5.21 17.87
CA GLY A 131 59.69 -5.41 17.99
C GLY A 131 60.55 -4.90 16.85
N ARG A 132 60.93 -3.61 16.91
CA ARG A 132 62.30 -3.24 16.53
C ARG A 132 63.13 -3.14 17.80
N ILE A 133 63.65 -4.26 18.28
CA ILE A 133 64.70 -4.27 19.30
C ILE A 133 65.97 -3.77 18.61
N VAL A 134 66.38 -2.55 18.91
CA VAL A 134 67.65 -1.99 18.42
C VAL A 134 68.73 -2.49 19.37
N ASN A 135 69.44 -3.55 18.99
CA ASN A 135 70.66 -3.96 19.68
C ASN A 135 71.72 -2.87 19.46
N ARG A 136 71.97 -2.05 20.47
CA ARG A 136 73.12 -1.16 20.54
C ARG A 136 74.27 -1.95 21.14
N ALA A 137 75.10 -2.56 20.30
CA ALA A 137 76.38 -3.11 20.70
C ALA A 137 77.50 -2.22 20.14
N LEU A 138 78.20 -1.60 21.09
CA LEU A 138 79.57 -1.04 21.11
C LEU A 138 80.11 -0.39 19.83
#